data_AF-A0A5B8MEW2-F1
#
_entry.id   AF-A0A5B8MEW2-F1
#
_cell.length_a   1.000
_cell.length_b   1.000
_cell.length_c   1.000
_cell.angle_alpha   90.00
_cell.angle_beta   90.00
_cell.angle_gamma   90.00
#
_symmetry.space_group_name_H-M   'P 1'
#
loop_
_entity.id
_entity.type
_entity.pdbx_description
1 polymer ?
#
loop_
_entity_poly.entity_id
_entity_poly.type
_entity_poly.pdbx_seq_one_letter_code
_entity_poly.pdbx_strand_id
1 'polypeptide(L)'
;MFQVFGVRWCGRLGRPRQCALWQADGRGFASSSCGGEKEKEKEKDRGQGHWLSKHFPNQEEWLLKQAKEWWFKGLSGLCNELSLGENHDLIVEQVRERSAVLERENGHHIVDGRSRTHLQQACLALATNKAISPWVGDTDERLVILSRLLGKDSEAIFNPLQKVAIMLSRDKMAMISKRLKLLKLDYGQAFDMAIQEEEGECTLQVNSCFYARFFQEMGSPELTSVTCCSVDSLWFDSSVIREKARVEFSRPSSISEGDCKCVLKLVTRQTEA
;
A
#
# COMPACT_ATOMS: atom_id res chain seq x y z
N MET A 1 -7.18 11.16 -3.42
CA MET A 1 -6.56 11.62 -2.15
C MET A 1 -6.77 10.55 -1.08
N PHE A 2 -5.87 9.57 -1.02
CA PHE A 2 -5.88 8.55 0.03
C PHE A 2 -5.55 9.19 1.38
N GLN A 3 -6.24 8.75 2.43
CA GLN A 3 -5.98 9.14 3.81
C GLN A 3 -4.59 8.66 4.22
N VAL A 4 -3.62 9.55 4.12
CA VAL A 4 -2.27 9.33 4.65
C VAL A 4 -2.34 9.59 6.14
N PHE A 5 -2.14 8.53 6.92
CA PHE A 5 -2.04 8.56 8.36
C PHE A 5 -1.06 9.65 8.83
N GLY A 6 -1.55 10.48 9.75
CA GLY A 6 -0.78 11.55 10.38
C GLY A 6 0.43 11.00 11.14
N VAL A 7 1.62 11.34 10.67
CA VAL A 7 2.85 11.23 11.47
C VAL A 7 2.91 12.46 12.37
N ARG A 8 2.55 12.30 13.65
CA ARG A 8 2.78 13.31 14.67
C ARG A 8 4.28 13.34 14.99
N TRP A 9 4.94 14.44 14.66
CA TRP A 9 6.28 14.78 15.13
C TRP A 9 6.24 14.90 16.66
N CYS A 10 6.89 13.99 17.37
CA CYS A 10 7.15 14.15 18.80
C CYS A 10 8.62 14.49 18.98
N GLY A 11 8.93 15.79 18.98
CA GLY A 11 10.22 16.29 19.42
C GLY A 11 10.34 16.14 20.93
N ARG A 12 11.27 15.29 21.38
CA ARG A 12 11.89 15.45 22.70
C ARG A 12 13.34 14.97 22.67
N LEU A 13 14.21 15.95 22.82
CA LEU A 13 15.62 15.83 23.17
C LEU A 13 15.79 15.02 24.47
N GLY A 14 16.80 14.17 24.56
CA GLY A 14 17.42 13.87 25.85
C GLY A 14 17.91 12.44 26.12
N ARG A 15 19.19 12.22 25.76
CA ARG A 15 20.23 11.40 26.43
C ARG A 15 20.38 9.90 26.12
N PRO A 16 21.66 9.43 26.12
CA PRO A 16 22.05 8.09 25.69
C PRO A 16 22.12 7.10 26.85
N ARG A 17 21.89 5.80 26.59
CA ARG A 17 22.31 4.72 27.47
C ARG A 17 23.07 3.64 26.70
N GLN A 18 24.37 3.67 26.94
CA GLN A 18 25.35 2.59 27.12
C GLN A 18 25.11 1.23 26.42
N CYS A 19 26.09 0.90 25.59
CA CYS A 19 26.42 -0.44 25.13
C CYS A 19 26.68 -1.39 26.31
N ALA A 20 26.17 -2.61 26.22
CA ALA A 20 26.68 -3.76 26.97
C ALA A 20 27.32 -4.73 25.98
N LEU A 21 28.64 -4.87 26.12
CA LEU A 21 29.42 -5.99 25.61
C LEU A 21 28.83 -7.31 26.14
N TRP A 22 28.79 -8.33 25.29
CA TRP A 22 28.89 -9.72 25.75
C TRP A 22 30.02 -10.39 24.98
N GLN A 23 31.05 -10.80 25.73
CA GLN A 23 32.12 -11.68 25.29
C GLN A 23 31.60 -13.12 25.18
N ALA A 24 32.18 -13.83 24.23
CA ALA A 24 32.03 -15.25 24.03
C ALA A 24 32.75 -16.04 25.12
N ASP A 25 32.16 -17.16 25.53
CA ASP A 25 32.92 -18.31 26.00
C ASP A 25 32.21 -19.61 25.57
N GLY A 26 33.03 -20.58 25.17
CA GLY A 26 32.60 -21.76 24.44
C GLY A 26 32.42 -23.04 25.26
N ARG A 27 32.00 -24.06 24.51
CA ARG A 27 31.95 -25.51 24.76
C ARG A 27 30.74 -26.06 25.53
N GLY A 28 30.06 -27.00 24.85
CA GLY A 28 29.15 -27.96 25.47
C GLY A 28 28.24 -28.64 24.44
N PHE A 29 28.71 -29.72 23.83
CA PHE A 29 27.88 -30.63 23.02
C PHE A 29 26.88 -31.34 23.96
N ALA A 30 25.58 -31.17 23.73
CA ALA A 30 24.54 -32.06 24.25
C ALA A 30 23.33 -32.01 23.30
N SER A 31 23.09 -33.14 22.62
CA SER A 31 21.86 -33.40 21.88
C SER A 31 20.69 -33.49 22.87
N SER A 32 19.78 -32.52 22.84
CA SER A 32 18.52 -32.57 23.56
C SER A 32 17.43 -31.94 22.70
N SER A 33 16.32 -32.66 22.58
CA SER A 33 15.12 -32.30 21.81
C SER A 33 14.55 -30.95 22.24
N CYS A 34 14.41 -30.02 21.30
CA CYS A 34 13.66 -28.77 21.48
C CYS A 34 12.63 -28.62 20.34
N GLY A 35 11.54 -29.37 20.44
CA GLY A 35 10.28 -29.05 19.77
C GLY A 35 9.30 -28.57 20.83
N GLY A 36 8.87 -27.30 20.78
CA GLY A 36 7.70 -26.87 21.56
C GLY A 36 7.68 -25.48 22.20
N GLU A 37 8.46 -24.48 21.76
CA GLU A 37 8.36 -23.12 22.37
C GLU A 37 8.17 -21.93 21.42
N LYS A 38 8.12 -22.13 20.08
CA LYS A 38 7.88 -21.01 19.14
C LYS A 38 6.40 -20.68 18.87
N GLU A 39 5.45 -21.43 19.43
CA GLU A 39 4.02 -21.18 19.19
C GLU A 39 3.36 -20.19 20.15
N LYS A 40 3.91 -19.99 21.36
CA LYS A 40 3.28 -19.11 22.37
C LYS A 40 3.51 -17.60 22.15
N GLU A 41 4.51 -17.21 21.35
CA GLU A 41 4.80 -15.79 21.11
C GLU A 41 3.95 -15.20 19.97
N LYS A 42 3.41 -16.03 19.06
CA LYS A 42 2.51 -15.58 17.97
C LYS A 42 1.06 -15.34 18.43
N GLU A 43 0.65 -15.88 19.57
CA GLU A 43 -0.72 -15.74 20.05
C GLU A 43 -0.98 -14.39 20.74
N LYS A 44 0.07 -13.74 21.27
CA LYS A 44 -0.06 -12.49 22.05
C LYS A 44 -0.31 -11.24 21.20
N ASP A 45 -0.03 -11.30 19.89
CA ASP A 45 -0.19 -10.15 18.99
C ASP A 45 -1.48 -10.19 18.16
N ARG A 46 -2.28 -11.26 18.27
CA ARG A 46 -3.55 -11.40 17.54
C ARG A 46 -4.71 -10.54 18.09
N GLY A 47 -4.48 -9.78 19.16
CA GLY A 47 -5.53 -9.06 19.89
C GLY A 47 -5.34 -7.55 20.05
N GLN A 48 -4.24 -6.96 19.56
CA GLN A 48 -4.06 -5.51 19.68
C GLN A 48 -4.85 -4.81 18.58
N GLY A 49 -6.10 -4.44 18.92
CA GLY A 49 -6.89 -3.51 18.12
C GLY A 49 -6.07 -2.27 17.76
N HIS A 50 -6.33 -1.69 16.59
CA HIS A 50 -5.61 -0.52 16.08
C HIS A 50 -5.39 0.53 17.18
N TRP A 51 -4.19 1.10 17.37
CA TRP A 51 -3.90 1.98 18.51
C TRP A 51 -4.88 3.16 18.67
N LEU A 52 -5.47 3.63 17.57
CA LEU A 52 -6.52 4.66 17.60
C LEU A 52 -7.89 4.16 18.10
N SER A 53 -8.18 2.87 18.04
CA SER A 53 -9.44 2.30 18.56
C SER A 53 -9.68 2.63 20.03
N LYS A 54 -8.59 2.84 20.79
CA LYS A 54 -8.64 3.30 22.19
C LYS A 54 -9.20 4.72 22.34
N HIS A 55 -9.03 5.58 21.35
CA HIS A 55 -9.41 6.99 21.40
C HIS A 55 -10.59 7.34 20.49
N PHE A 56 -10.79 6.57 19.43
CA PHE A 56 -11.81 6.76 18.42
C PHE A 56 -12.43 5.40 18.08
N PRO A 57 -13.34 4.89 18.94
CA PRO A 57 -14.12 3.71 18.57
C PRO A 57 -14.85 4.03 17.26
N ASN A 58 -14.79 3.12 16.29
CA ASN A 58 -15.33 3.26 14.93
C ASN A 58 -14.52 4.13 13.95
N GLN A 59 -13.28 4.51 14.24
CA GLN A 59 -12.48 5.27 13.27
C GLN A 59 -12.32 4.50 11.96
N GLU A 60 -12.05 3.20 12.00
CA GLU A 60 -11.89 2.39 10.78
C GLU A 60 -13.14 2.47 9.89
N GLU A 61 -14.33 2.31 10.47
CA GLU A 61 -15.59 2.41 9.75
C GLU A 61 -15.80 3.80 9.15
N TRP A 62 -15.45 4.84 9.90
CA TRP A 62 -15.49 6.22 9.41
C TRP A 62 -14.52 6.43 8.23
N LEU A 63 -13.28 5.94 8.32
CA LEU A 63 -12.28 6.02 7.24
C LEU A 63 -12.77 5.29 5.99
N LEU A 64 -13.30 4.07 6.15
CA LEU A 64 -13.85 3.27 5.05
C LEU A 64 -15.01 4.00 4.35
N LYS A 65 -15.92 4.59 5.13
CA LYS A 65 -17.02 5.41 4.61
C LYS A 65 -16.52 6.63 3.85
N GLN A 66 -15.56 7.38 4.40
CA GLN A 66 -14.99 8.56 3.73
C GLN A 66 -14.28 8.18 2.43
N ALA A 67 -13.52 7.08 2.42
CA ALA A 67 -12.86 6.59 1.21
C ALA A 67 -13.87 6.28 0.08
N LYS A 68 -15.01 5.63 0.41
CA LYS A 68 -16.11 5.41 -0.53
C LYS A 68 -16.71 6.70 -1.05
N GLU A 69 -17.04 7.64 -0.17
CA GLU A 69 -17.61 8.93 -0.55
C GLU A 69 -16.69 9.71 -1.50
N TRP A 70 -15.38 9.70 -1.23
CA TRP A 70 -14.39 10.31 -2.13
C TRP A 70 -14.25 9.57 -3.45
N TRP A 71 -14.33 8.24 -3.45
CA TRP A 71 -14.36 7.46 -4.68
C TRP A 71 -15.54 7.88 -5.57
N PHE A 72 -16.75 7.90 -5.02
CA PHE A 72 -17.96 8.28 -5.78
C PHE A 72 -17.91 9.73 -6.26
N LYS A 73 -17.41 10.66 -5.44
CA LYS A 73 -17.22 12.05 -5.86
C LYS A 73 -16.20 12.16 -6.99
N GLY A 74 -15.09 11.43 -6.90
CA GLY A 74 -14.07 11.39 -7.96
C GLY A 74 -14.64 10.79 -9.25
N LEU A 75 -15.38 9.69 -9.16
CA LEU A 75 -16.02 9.04 -10.30
C LEU A 75 -17.02 9.98 -10.97
N SER A 76 -17.89 10.64 -10.20
CA SER A 76 -18.82 11.65 -10.72
C SER A 76 -18.08 12.76 -11.46
N GLY A 77 -16.99 13.29 -10.90
CA GLY A 77 -16.14 14.28 -11.57
C GLY A 77 -15.58 13.79 -12.90
N LEU A 78 -15.04 12.56 -12.95
CA LEU A 78 -14.49 11.97 -14.17
C LEU A 78 -15.57 11.69 -15.22
N CYS A 79 -16.75 11.19 -14.81
CA CYS A 79 -17.84 10.97 -15.75
C CYS A 79 -18.28 12.27 -16.44
N ASN A 80 -18.26 13.39 -15.72
CA ASN A 80 -18.54 14.72 -16.27
C ASN A 80 -17.44 15.16 -17.26
N GLU A 81 -16.16 14.98 -16.90
CA GLU A 81 -15.03 15.32 -17.78
C GLU A 81 -15.05 14.52 -19.09
N LEU A 82 -15.37 13.24 -19.02
CA LEU A 82 -15.41 12.31 -20.15
C LEU A 82 -16.67 12.41 -20.99
N SER A 83 -17.58 13.34 -20.66
CA SER A 83 -18.84 13.54 -21.37
C SER A 83 -19.65 12.24 -21.49
N LEU A 84 -19.63 11.38 -20.46
CA LEU A 84 -20.45 10.16 -20.39
C LEU A 84 -21.97 10.45 -20.30
N GLY A 85 -22.33 11.73 -20.39
CA GLY A 85 -23.67 12.24 -20.62
C GLY A 85 -24.57 12.18 -19.38
N GLU A 86 -25.86 12.05 -19.62
CA GLU A 86 -26.92 11.90 -18.59
C GLU A 86 -26.77 10.61 -17.76
N ASN A 87 -25.84 9.71 -18.15
CA ASN A 87 -25.63 8.42 -17.49
C ASN A 87 -24.75 8.48 -16.24
N HIS A 88 -24.15 9.64 -15.89
CA HIS A 88 -23.20 9.70 -14.78
C HIS A 88 -23.81 9.28 -13.43
N ASP A 89 -25.03 9.72 -13.12
CA ASP A 89 -25.74 9.32 -11.90
C ASP A 89 -26.03 7.82 -11.90
N LEU A 90 -26.46 7.29 -13.05
CA LEU A 90 -26.68 5.86 -13.23
C LEU A 90 -25.39 5.06 -13.02
N ILE A 91 -24.26 5.51 -13.56
CA ILE A 91 -22.95 4.86 -13.38
C ILE A 91 -22.57 4.86 -11.91
N VAL A 92 -22.64 6.01 -11.22
CA VAL A 92 -22.28 6.11 -9.80
C VAL A 92 -23.15 5.19 -8.95
N GLU A 93 -24.44 5.12 -9.21
CA GLU A 93 -25.35 4.24 -8.47
C GLU A 93 -25.06 2.76 -8.76
N GLN A 94 -24.84 2.40 -10.02
CA GLN A 94 -24.41 1.04 -10.36
C GLN A 94 -23.11 0.63 -9.66
N VAL A 95 -22.12 1.53 -9.56
CA VAL A 95 -20.88 1.26 -8.83
C VAL A 95 -21.15 1.10 -7.34
N ARG A 96 -22.02 1.92 -6.75
CA ARG A 96 -22.39 1.84 -5.34
C ARG A 96 -23.06 0.50 -5.01
N GLU A 97 -24.07 0.11 -5.76
CA GLU A 97 -24.80 -1.14 -5.54
C GLU A 97 -23.90 -2.35 -5.76
N ARG A 98 -23.18 -2.39 -6.89
CA ARG A 98 -22.30 -3.52 -7.24
C ARG A 98 -21.16 -3.67 -6.25
N SER A 99 -20.51 -2.59 -5.82
CA SER A 99 -19.41 -2.68 -4.87
C SER A 99 -19.89 -3.19 -3.50
N ALA A 100 -21.07 -2.78 -3.03
CA ALA A 100 -21.65 -3.29 -1.79
C ALA A 100 -22.00 -4.79 -1.85
N VAL A 101 -22.47 -5.28 -3.01
CA VAL A 101 -22.68 -6.72 -3.24
C VAL A 101 -21.35 -7.47 -3.23
N LEU A 102 -20.37 -6.99 -4.01
CA LEU A 102 -19.05 -7.60 -4.11
C LEU A 102 -18.35 -7.70 -2.75
N GLU A 103 -18.39 -6.64 -1.93
CA GLU A 103 -17.77 -6.66 -0.59
C GLU A 103 -18.40 -7.72 0.32
N ARG A 104 -19.72 -7.89 0.25
CA ARG A 104 -20.45 -8.87 1.06
C ARG A 104 -20.10 -10.30 0.65
N GLU A 105 -20.09 -10.59 -0.65
CA GLU A 105 -19.81 -11.92 -1.20
C GLU A 105 -18.35 -12.32 -1.02
N ASN A 106 -17.44 -11.35 -1.05
CA ASN A 106 -16.00 -11.55 -0.98
C ASN A 106 -15.41 -11.26 0.41
N GLY A 107 -16.27 -11.17 1.44
CA GLY A 107 -15.84 -10.90 2.82
C GLY A 107 -14.88 -11.95 3.40
N HIS A 108 -14.86 -13.16 2.83
CA HIS A 108 -13.94 -14.24 3.22
C HIS A 108 -12.46 -13.92 2.94
N HIS A 109 -12.16 -12.90 2.13
CA HIS A 109 -10.80 -12.42 1.95
C HIS A 109 -10.29 -11.51 3.09
N ILE A 110 -11.15 -11.13 4.04
CA ILE A 110 -10.77 -10.28 5.17
C ILE A 110 -10.08 -11.15 6.24
N VAL A 111 -8.75 -11.03 6.32
CA VAL A 111 -7.90 -11.73 7.30
C VAL A 111 -7.46 -10.82 8.46
N ASP A 112 -7.56 -9.50 8.27
CA ASP A 112 -7.31 -8.45 9.27
C ASP A 112 -8.01 -7.12 8.90
N GLY A 113 -7.92 -6.09 9.75
CA GLY A 113 -8.54 -4.78 9.46
C GLY A 113 -7.99 -4.08 8.21
N ARG A 114 -6.72 -4.32 7.84
CA ARG A 114 -6.11 -3.71 6.63
C ARG A 114 -6.69 -4.34 5.37
N SER A 115 -6.83 -5.67 5.36
CA SER A 115 -7.42 -6.42 4.26
C SER A 115 -8.87 -6.00 3.96
N ARG A 116 -9.63 -5.51 4.96
CA ARG A 116 -10.95 -4.91 4.73
C ARG A 116 -10.89 -3.66 3.86
N THR A 117 -9.88 -2.82 4.07
CA THR A 117 -9.67 -1.61 3.24
C THR A 117 -9.27 -2.00 1.82
N HIS A 118 -8.39 -3.00 1.67
CA HIS A 118 -8.00 -3.52 0.37
C HIS A 118 -9.15 -4.16 -0.41
N LEU A 119 -10.00 -4.94 0.28
CA LEU A 119 -11.21 -5.51 -0.32
C LEU A 119 -12.15 -4.42 -0.82
N GLN A 120 -12.47 -3.44 0.03
CA GLN A 120 -13.29 -2.30 -0.38
C GLN A 120 -12.74 -1.62 -1.65
N GLN A 121 -11.44 -1.35 -1.67
CA GLN A 121 -10.78 -0.70 -2.80
C GLN A 121 -10.87 -1.55 -4.08
N ALA A 122 -10.64 -2.86 -3.97
CA ALA A 122 -10.70 -3.78 -5.09
C ALA A 122 -12.12 -3.94 -5.63
N CYS A 123 -13.12 -4.03 -4.75
CA CYS A 123 -14.54 -4.07 -5.11
C CYS A 123 -14.99 -2.79 -5.82
N LEU A 124 -14.55 -1.61 -5.36
CA LEU A 124 -14.83 -0.32 -6.01
C LEU A 124 -14.20 -0.26 -7.41
N ALA A 125 -12.94 -0.66 -7.56
CA ALA A 125 -12.26 -0.68 -8.86
C ALA A 125 -12.95 -1.63 -9.85
N LEU A 126 -13.28 -2.85 -9.41
CA LEU A 126 -13.99 -3.83 -10.24
C LEU A 126 -15.40 -3.37 -10.62
N ALA A 127 -16.16 -2.85 -9.66
CA ALA A 127 -17.50 -2.32 -9.90
C ALA A 127 -17.44 -1.15 -10.89
N THR A 128 -16.46 -0.25 -10.75
CA THR A 128 -16.24 0.87 -11.67
C THR A 128 -15.91 0.38 -13.07
N ASN A 129 -14.95 -0.55 -13.23
CA ASN A 129 -14.60 -1.12 -14.53
C ASN A 129 -15.83 -1.71 -15.24
N LYS A 130 -16.62 -2.52 -14.52
CA LYS A 130 -17.83 -3.15 -15.05
C LYS A 130 -18.89 -2.13 -15.40
N ALA A 131 -19.12 -1.15 -14.53
CA ALA A 131 -20.11 -0.11 -14.76
C ALA A 131 -19.75 0.72 -15.99
N ILE A 132 -18.52 1.21 -16.14
CA ILE A 132 -18.18 2.10 -17.27
C ILE A 132 -18.00 1.37 -18.61
N SER A 133 -17.82 0.03 -18.61
CA SER A 133 -17.54 -0.76 -19.81
C SER A 133 -18.52 -0.63 -20.99
N PRO A 134 -19.84 -0.42 -20.80
CA PRO A 134 -20.75 -0.19 -21.92
C PRO A 134 -20.53 1.14 -22.65
N TRP A 135 -19.90 2.11 -21.98
CA TRP A 135 -19.67 3.45 -22.51
C TRP A 135 -18.22 3.68 -22.93
N VAL A 136 -17.27 3.06 -22.22
CA VAL A 136 -15.85 3.09 -22.52
C VAL A 136 -15.44 1.69 -22.93
N GLY A 137 -15.51 1.40 -24.23
CA GLY A 137 -15.26 0.06 -24.78
C GLY A 137 -13.78 -0.36 -24.69
N ASP A 138 -12.87 0.60 -24.82
CA ASP A 138 -11.43 0.38 -24.75
C ASP A 138 -10.96 0.07 -23.32
N THR A 139 -10.23 -1.03 -23.15
CA THR A 139 -9.76 -1.46 -21.83
C THR A 139 -8.71 -0.52 -21.28
N ASP A 140 -7.77 -0.03 -22.10
CA ASP A 140 -6.68 0.82 -21.65
C ASP A 140 -7.21 2.18 -21.19
N GLU A 141 -8.20 2.74 -21.89
CA GLU A 141 -8.91 3.95 -21.47
C GLU A 141 -9.59 3.77 -20.11
N ARG A 142 -10.27 2.63 -19.88
CA ARG A 142 -10.84 2.31 -18.55
C ARG A 142 -9.78 2.22 -17.47
N LEU A 143 -8.63 1.61 -17.76
CA LEU A 143 -7.50 1.53 -16.84
C LEU A 143 -6.93 2.91 -16.51
N VAL A 144 -6.86 3.83 -17.49
CA VAL A 144 -6.47 5.23 -17.27
C VAL A 144 -7.46 5.91 -16.32
N ILE A 145 -8.77 5.78 -16.55
CA ILE A 145 -9.81 6.35 -15.67
C ILE A 145 -9.65 5.85 -14.23
N LEU A 146 -9.49 4.53 -14.06
CA LEU A 146 -9.28 3.92 -12.74
C LEU A 146 -8.00 4.43 -12.08
N SER A 147 -6.90 4.54 -12.81
CA SER A 147 -5.64 5.07 -12.27
C SER A 147 -5.79 6.50 -11.72
N ARG A 148 -6.62 7.33 -12.37
CA ARG A 148 -6.93 8.69 -11.88
C ARG A 148 -7.71 8.66 -10.57
N LEU A 149 -8.72 7.81 -10.44
CA LEU A 149 -9.48 7.60 -9.19
C LEU A 149 -8.60 7.12 -8.04
N LEU A 150 -7.62 6.27 -8.37
CA LEU A 150 -6.63 5.74 -7.44
C LEU A 150 -5.53 6.74 -7.08
N GLY A 151 -5.68 8.00 -7.48
CA GLY A 151 -4.86 9.09 -6.98
C GLY A 151 -3.63 9.39 -7.81
N LYS A 152 -3.56 8.95 -9.08
CA LYS A 152 -2.57 9.46 -10.04
C LYS A 152 -2.56 11.00 -10.07
N ASP A 153 -3.74 11.63 -10.01
CA ASP A 153 -3.87 13.09 -9.98
C ASP A 153 -3.50 13.69 -8.60
N SER A 154 -3.25 12.87 -7.57
CA SER A 154 -2.81 13.32 -6.24
C SER A 154 -1.28 13.55 -6.14
N GLU A 155 -0.51 13.21 -7.19
CA GLU A 155 0.94 13.48 -7.28
C GLU A 155 1.27 14.95 -6.96
N ALA A 156 0.49 15.89 -7.48
CA ALA A 156 0.70 17.32 -7.30
C ALA A 156 0.65 17.76 -5.82
N ILE A 157 -0.08 17.03 -4.97
CA ILE A 157 -0.25 17.34 -3.55
C ILE A 157 0.80 16.64 -2.69
N PHE A 158 1.12 15.37 -2.99
CA PHE A 158 2.07 14.59 -2.20
C PHE A 158 3.52 14.98 -2.46
N ASN A 159 3.87 15.33 -3.70
CA ASN A 159 5.24 15.67 -4.09
C ASN A 159 5.84 16.83 -3.28
N PRO A 160 5.15 17.97 -3.05
CA PRO A 160 5.68 19.06 -2.23
C PRO A 160 5.96 18.65 -0.77
N LEU A 161 5.05 17.94 -0.13
CA LEU A 161 5.20 17.54 1.27
C LEU A 161 6.34 16.53 1.44
N GLN A 162 6.42 15.57 0.52
CA GLN A 162 7.52 14.61 0.44
C GLN A 162 8.86 15.31 0.21
N LYS A 163 8.89 16.31 -0.67
CA LYS A 163 10.08 17.13 -0.92
C LYS A 163 10.56 17.83 0.33
N VAL A 164 9.68 18.48 1.09
CA VAL A 164 10.04 19.11 2.37
C VAL A 164 10.59 18.07 3.36
N ALA A 165 9.93 16.92 3.51
CA ALA A 165 10.38 15.86 4.40
C ALA A 165 11.77 15.32 4.01
N ILE A 166 12.04 15.13 2.71
CA ILE A 166 13.35 14.69 2.20
C ILE A 166 14.43 15.75 2.46
N MET A 167 14.13 17.03 2.24
CA MET A 167 15.10 18.11 2.47
C MET A 167 15.49 18.26 3.94
N LEU A 168 14.56 18.01 4.85
CA LEU A 168 14.81 18.11 6.30
C LEU A 168 15.45 16.84 6.88
N SER A 169 15.51 15.74 6.13
CA SER A 169 16.13 14.50 6.61
C SER A 169 17.64 14.53 6.45
N ARG A 170 18.36 14.20 7.53
CA ARG A 170 19.82 13.99 7.49
C ARG A 170 20.19 12.70 6.76
N ASP A 171 19.42 11.64 7.01
CA ASP A 171 19.54 10.36 6.34
C ASP A 171 18.33 10.15 5.45
N LYS A 172 18.52 10.38 4.15
CA LYS A 172 17.43 10.35 3.17
C LYS A 172 17.09 8.91 2.80
N MET A 173 18.09 8.03 2.74
CA MET A 173 17.89 6.61 2.46
C MET A 173 17.09 5.95 3.59
N ALA A 174 17.48 6.15 4.85
CA ALA A 174 16.74 5.59 5.99
C ALA A 174 15.30 6.13 6.08
N MET A 175 15.07 7.39 5.68
CA MET A 175 13.72 7.96 5.66
C MET A 175 12.84 7.30 4.58
N ILE A 176 13.38 7.08 3.39
CA ILE A 176 12.64 6.45 2.28
C ILE A 176 12.47 4.94 2.54
N SER A 177 13.49 4.24 3.02
CA SER A 177 13.39 2.81 3.38
C SER A 177 12.36 2.59 4.51
N LYS A 178 12.28 3.52 5.47
CA LYS A 178 11.21 3.50 6.48
C LYS A 178 9.82 3.55 5.87
N ARG A 179 9.61 4.28 4.76
CA ARG A 179 8.31 4.29 4.06
C ARG A 179 8.02 2.95 3.42
N LEU A 180 9.02 2.29 2.84
CA LEU A 180 8.87 0.94 2.29
C LEU A 180 8.48 -0.08 3.40
N LYS A 181 9.02 0.10 4.62
CA LYS A 181 8.58 -0.66 5.80
C LYS A 181 7.17 -0.35 6.24
N LEU A 182 6.77 0.92 6.23
CA LEU A 182 5.40 1.33 6.56
C LEU A 182 4.41 0.76 5.55
N LEU A 183 4.77 0.70 4.27
CA LEU A 183 3.96 0.07 3.22
C LEU A 183 3.66 -1.40 3.56
N LYS A 184 4.65 -2.15 4.06
CA LYS A 184 4.42 -3.52 4.53
C LYS A 184 3.40 -3.59 5.68
N LEU A 185 3.41 -2.62 6.59
CA LEU A 185 2.42 -2.55 7.68
C LEU A 185 1.02 -2.17 7.17
N ASP A 186 0.95 -1.30 6.17
CA ASP A 186 -0.30 -0.83 5.59
C ASP A 186 -1.01 -1.96 4.81
N TYR A 187 -0.26 -2.82 4.13
CA TYR A 187 -0.80 -3.97 3.41
C TYR A 187 -1.36 -5.08 4.32
N GLY A 188 -0.78 -5.27 5.50
CA GLY A 188 -1.25 -6.28 6.47
C GLY A 188 -1.04 -7.73 6.03
N GLN A 189 -1.83 -8.65 6.60
CA GLN A 189 -1.71 -10.11 6.48
C GLN A 189 -2.28 -10.66 5.16
N ALA A 190 -3.00 -9.85 4.40
CA ALA A 190 -3.51 -10.23 3.09
C ALA A 190 -2.42 -10.37 2.01
N PHE A 191 -1.20 -9.94 2.33
CA PHE A 191 -0.03 -9.95 1.47
C PHE A 191 1.09 -10.74 2.14
N ASP A 192 1.84 -11.50 1.35
CA ASP A 192 3.10 -12.11 1.82
C ASP A 192 4.27 -11.26 1.36
N MET A 193 5.03 -10.72 2.31
CA MET A 193 6.09 -9.75 2.04
C MET A 193 7.34 -9.93 2.89
N ALA A 194 8.50 -9.79 2.26
CA ALA A 194 9.80 -9.78 2.91
C ALA A 194 10.52 -8.45 2.62
N ILE A 195 11.21 -7.91 3.63
CA ILE A 195 12.08 -6.74 3.47
C ILE A 195 13.51 -7.19 3.72
N GLN A 196 14.41 -6.80 2.83
CA GLN A 196 15.84 -6.98 2.94
C GLN A 196 16.50 -5.60 2.95
N GLU A 197 17.44 -5.40 3.86
CA GLU A 197 18.20 -4.17 3.98
C GLU A 197 19.68 -4.48 3.94
N GLU A 198 20.38 -3.77 3.08
CA GLU A 198 21.82 -3.81 2.94
C GLU A 198 22.35 -2.37 2.97
N GLU A 199 23.68 -2.22 3.06
CA GLU A 199 24.25 -0.88 3.09
C GLU A 199 23.97 -0.14 1.78
N GLY A 200 23.17 0.94 1.87
CA GLY A 200 22.76 1.73 0.72
C GLY A 200 21.65 1.12 -0.14
N GLU A 201 21.08 -0.03 0.24
CA GLU A 201 20.01 -0.72 -0.49
C GLU A 201 18.86 -1.15 0.45
N CYS A 202 17.61 -1.02 -0.03
CA CYS A 202 16.44 -1.58 0.63
C CYS A 202 15.50 -2.18 -0.40
N THR A 203 15.14 -3.44 -0.21
CA THR A 203 14.31 -4.21 -1.14
C THR A 203 13.08 -4.75 -0.41
N LEU A 204 11.90 -4.49 -0.94
CA LEU A 204 10.64 -5.11 -0.54
C LEU A 204 10.21 -6.10 -1.63
N GLN A 205 10.10 -7.37 -1.24
CA GLN A 205 9.60 -8.44 -2.08
C GLN A 205 8.17 -8.79 -1.64
N VAL A 206 7.24 -8.83 -2.60
CA VAL A 206 5.86 -9.28 -2.42
C VAL A 206 5.71 -10.63 -3.13
N ASN A 207 5.58 -11.72 -2.36
CA ASN A 207 5.41 -13.08 -2.90
C ASN A 207 3.95 -13.40 -3.22
N SER A 208 3.02 -12.77 -2.50
CA SER A 208 1.58 -12.95 -2.68
C SER A 208 0.89 -11.60 -2.54
N CYS A 209 0.23 -11.15 -3.60
CA CYS A 209 -0.46 -9.87 -3.66
C CYS A 209 -1.98 -10.09 -3.55
N PHE A 210 -2.63 -9.37 -2.62
CA PHE A 210 -4.09 -9.42 -2.48
C PHE A 210 -4.81 -9.08 -3.79
N TYR A 211 -4.43 -7.97 -4.42
CA TYR A 211 -5.10 -7.48 -5.63
C TYR A 211 -4.93 -8.44 -6.81
N ALA A 212 -3.73 -8.98 -7.00
CA ALA A 212 -3.48 -9.94 -8.08
C ALA A 212 -4.38 -11.18 -7.93
N ARG A 213 -4.46 -11.76 -6.73
CA ARG A 213 -5.31 -12.92 -6.45
C ARG A 213 -6.79 -12.58 -6.62
N PHE A 214 -7.25 -11.52 -5.98
CA PHE A 214 -8.65 -11.09 -6.03
C PHE A 214 -9.10 -10.82 -7.47
N PHE A 215 -8.34 -10.05 -8.25
CA PHE A 215 -8.72 -9.72 -9.63
C PHE A 215 -8.58 -10.90 -10.58
N GLN A 216 -7.63 -11.80 -10.35
CA GLN A 216 -7.55 -13.07 -11.09
C GLN A 216 -8.80 -13.92 -10.86
N GLU A 217 -9.24 -14.07 -9.61
CA GLU A 217 -10.45 -14.81 -9.24
C GLU A 217 -11.72 -14.16 -9.82
N MET A 218 -11.75 -12.83 -9.89
CA MET A 218 -12.87 -12.07 -10.45
C MET A 218 -12.85 -11.95 -11.99
N GLY A 219 -11.85 -12.53 -12.66
CA GLY A 219 -11.72 -12.51 -14.12
C GLY A 219 -11.39 -11.14 -14.70
N SER A 220 -10.66 -10.31 -13.98
CA SER A 220 -10.20 -8.98 -14.45
C SER A 220 -8.76 -8.69 -14.02
N PRO A 221 -7.78 -9.57 -14.33
CA PRO A 221 -6.39 -9.45 -13.85
C PRO A 221 -5.71 -8.13 -14.23
N GLU A 222 -6.14 -7.51 -15.33
CA GLU A 222 -5.66 -6.21 -15.80
C GLU A 222 -5.83 -5.08 -14.77
N LEU A 223 -6.80 -5.20 -13.85
CA LEU A 223 -7.04 -4.22 -12.78
C LEU A 223 -5.93 -4.19 -11.72
N THR A 224 -5.07 -5.23 -11.68
CA THR A 224 -3.97 -5.33 -10.72
C THR A 224 -2.96 -4.19 -10.90
N SER A 225 -2.61 -3.88 -12.15
CA SER A 225 -1.60 -2.87 -12.49
C SER A 225 -2.03 -1.47 -12.04
N VAL A 226 -3.31 -1.14 -12.20
CA VAL A 226 -3.82 0.18 -11.84
C VAL A 226 -4.10 0.30 -10.34
N THR A 227 -4.49 -0.78 -9.64
CA THR A 227 -4.92 -0.68 -8.23
C THR A 227 -3.77 -0.72 -7.23
N CYS A 228 -2.79 -1.60 -7.44
CA CYS A 228 -1.66 -1.75 -6.53
C CYS A 228 -0.41 -1.04 -7.06
N CYS A 229 -0.03 -1.36 -8.29
CA CYS A 229 1.28 -0.99 -8.83
C CYS A 229 1.42 0.52 -9.13
N SER A 230 0.32 1.21 -9.42
CA SER A 230 0.31 2.67 -9.63
C SER A 230 0.50 3.47 -8.33
N VAL A 231 0.04 2.93 -7.20
CA VAL A 231 0.13 3.61 -5.91
C VAL A 231 1.57 3.62 -5.40
N ASP A 232 2.32 2.53 -5.62
CA ASP A 232 3.73 2.50 -5.25
C ASP A 232 4.57 3.51 -6.03
N SER A 233 4.32 3.67 -7.35
CA SER A 233 5.06 4.64 -8.18
C SER A 233 4.82 6.07 -7.71
N LEU A 234 3.60 6.40 -7.28
CA LEU A 234 3.27 7.70 -6.68
C LEU A 234 4.19 8.04 -5.49
N TRP A 235 4.58 7.04 -4.70
CA TRP A 235 5.41 7.24 -3.52
C TRP A 235 6.91 7.28 -3.81
N PHE A 236 7.38 6.42 -4.72
CA PHE A 236 8.81 6.15 -4.87
C PHE A 236 9.40 6.64 -6.20
N ASP A 237 8.60 6.70 -7.26
CA ASP A 237 9.00 7.20 -8.58
C ASP A 237 8.80 8.71 -8.72
N SER A 238 9.28 9.46 -7.72
CA SER A 238 9.29 10.92 -7.79
C SER A 238 10.67 11.43 -8.18
N SER A 239 10.73 12.43 -9.06
CA SER A 239 11.98 13.17 -9.36
C SER A 239 12.64 13.70 -8.09
N VAL A 240 11.83 14.03 -7.08
CA VAL A 240 12.28 14.47 -5.75
C VAL A 240 13.18 13.43 -5.08
N ILE A 241 12.81 12.15 -5.08
CA ILE A 241 13.63 11.08 -4.50
C ILE A 241 14.96 10.98 -5.26
N ARG A 242 14.89 10.89 -6.58
CA ARG A 242 16.07 10.73 -7.44
C ARG A 242 17.05 11.91 -7.32
N GLU A 243 16.57 13.14 -7.42
CA GLU A 243 17.43 14.34 -7.45
C GLU A 243 17.86 14.81 -6.06
N LYS A 244 16.95 14.78 -5.08
CA LYS A 244 17.21 15.35 -3.75
C LYS A 244 17.67 14.30 -2.76
N ALA A 245 17.19 13.06 -2.85
CA ALA A 245 17.65 11.97 -2.00
C ALA A 245 18.85 11.22 -2.56
N ARG A 246 19.15 11.34 -3.86
CA ARG A 246 20.13 10.49 -4.55
C ARG A 246 19.82 9.01 -4.33
N VAL A 247 18.55 8.67 -4.24
CA VAL A 247 18.06 7.30 -4.13
C VAL A 247 17.35 6.99 -5.44
N GLU A 248 17.67 5.85 -6.03
CA GLU A 248 17.01 5.32 -7.21
C GLU A 248 15.98 4.29 -6.79
N PHE A 249 14.76 4.48 -7.26
CA PHE A 249 13.70 3.49 -7.14
C PHE A 249 13.61 2.72 -8.44
N SER A 250 13.49 1.40 -8.34
CA SER A 250 13.18 0.53 -9.46
C SER A 250 12.19 -0.56 -9.06
N ARG A 251 11.47 -1.07 -10.06
CA ARG A 251 10.63 -2.25 -9.94
C ARG A 251 11.12 -3.30 -10.93
N PRO A 252 12.07 -4.18 -10.54
CA PRO A 252 12.63 -5.16 -11.46
C PRO A 252 11.66 -6.29 -11.86
N SER A 253 10.58 -6.51 -11.11
CA SER A 253 9.54 -7.51 -11.40
C SER A 253 8.20 -7.12 -10.81
N SER A 254 7.11 -7.54 -11.45
CA SER A 254 5.72 -7.27 -11.04
C SER A 254 4.79 -8.44 -11.35
N ILE A 255 4.01 -8.87 -10.35
CA ILE A 255 2.96 -9.88 -10.54
C ILE A 255 1.93 -9.42 -11.58
N SER A 256 1.64 -8.12 -11.67
CA SER A 256 0.72 -7.59 -12.68
C SER A 256 1.21 -7.76 -14.11
N GLU A 257 2.51 -7.98 -14.31
CA GLU A 257 3.16 -8.18 -15.61
C GLU A 257 3.42 -9.67 -15.89
N GLY A 258 2.97 -10.56 -15.00
CA GLY A 258 3.10 -12.01 -15.13
C GLY A 258 4.25 -12.63 -14.34
N ASP A 259 5.01 -11.85 -13.56
CA ASP A 259 6.07 -12.40 -12.71
C ASP A 259 5.51 -13.17 -11.50
N CYS A 260 6.35 -14.03 -10.91
CA CYS A 260 6.00 -14.78 -9.70
C CYS A 260 5.98 -13.92 -8.41
N LYS A 261 6.53 -12.70 -8.45
CA LYS A 261 6.67 -11.81 -7.31
C LYS A 261 6.81 -10.35 -7.76
N CYS A 262 6.43 -9.41 -6.89
CA CYS A 262 6.79 -8.00 -7.09
C CYS A 262 8.07 -7.70 -6.32
N VAL A 263 8.99 -6.94 -6.93
CA VAL A 263 10.19 -6.45 -6.24
C VAL A 263 10.23 -4.93 -6.36
N LEU A 264 10.20 -4.25 -5.22
CA LEU A 264 10.42 -2.82 -5.09
C LEU A 264 11.81 -2.60 -4.50
N LYS A 265 12.68 -1.90 -5.23
CA LYS A 265 14.09 -1.74 -4.85
C LYS A 265 14.46 -0.26 -4.76
N LEU A 266 15.17 0.09 -3.69
CA LEU A 266 15.73 1.41 -3.43
C LEU A 266 17.24 1.28 -3.33
N VAL A 267 17.99 2.06 -4.12
CA VAL A 267 19.46 2.04 -4.13
C VAL A 267 20.01 3.45 -4.00
N THR A 268 21.00 3.65 -3.14
CA THR A 268 21.72 4.92 -3.05
C THR A 268 22.63 5.08 -4.26
N ARG A 269 22.49 6.18 -5.00
CA ARG A 269 23.43 6.54 -6.06
C ARG A 269 24.75 6.94 -5.43
N GLN A 270 25.80 6.15 -5.66
CA GLN A 270 27.15 6.59 -5.35
C GLN A 270 27.47 7.81 -6.22
N THR A 271 27.98 8.87 -5.61
CA THR A 271 28.55 9.98 -6.37
C THR A 271 29.83 9.43 -6.99
N GLU A 272 29.87 9.27 -8.31
CA GLU A 272 31.14 9.19 -9.02
C GLU A 272 31.91 10.47 -8.64
N ALA A 273 33.05 10.27 -7.98
CA ALA A 273 33.89 11.33 -7.42
C ALA A 273 34.74 11.99 -8.51
#